data_AF-A0AAJ4KX05-F1
#
_entry.id   AF-A0AAJ4KX05-F1
#
_cell.length_a   1.000
_cell.length_b   1.000
_cell.length_c   1.000
_cell.angle_alpha   90.00
_cell.angle_beta   90.00
_cell.angle_gamma   90.00
#
_symmetry.space_group_name_H-M   'P 1'
#
loop_
_entity.id
_entity.type
_entity.pdbx_description
1 polymer ?
#
loop_
_entity_poly.entity_id
_entity_poly.type
_entity_poly.pdbx_seq_one_letter_code
_entity_poly.pdbx_strand_id
1 'polypeptide(L)'
;MATTIFGHRGCPAHEPENSPAGFRYALTHGAEGIETDLHLTNDGVPVIIHDETLHRTTNGTGQVADYTLAELRQFRLPNGECIPTLADFLQLVGTAPVQLNLECQPPLTKVSGL
;
A
#
# COMPACT_ATOMS: atom_id res chain seq x y z
N MET A 1 14.23 -26.20 -7.01
CA MET A 1 13.99 -24.76 -6.86
C MET A 1 13.68 -24.48 -5.40
N ALA A 2 14.13 -23.36 -4.85
CA ALA A 2 13.76 -22.93 -3.50
C ALA A 2 12.42 -22.18 -3.54
N THR A 3 11.65 -22.24 -2.46
CA THR A 3 10.41 -21.46 -2.31
C THR A 3 10.75 -19.98 -2.13
N THR A 4 10.15 -19.10 -2.93
CA THR A 4 10.33 -17.65 -2.81
C THR A 4 9.53 -17.09 -1.65
N ILE A 5 10.16 -16.25 -0.83
CA ILE A 5 9.52 -15.61 0.33
C ILE A 5 9.15 -14.16 0.01
N PHE A 6 7.86 -13.84 0.11
CA PHE A 6 7.34 -12.50 -0.09
C PHE A 6 6.99 -11.83 1.25
N GLY A 7 7.42 -10.58 1.41
CA GLY A 7 6.92 -9.69 2.44
C GLY A 7 5.51 -9.22 2.08
N HIS A 8 4.49 -9.90 2.60
CA HIS A 8 3.07 -9.53 2.41
C HIS A 8 2.80 -8.16 3.03
N ARG A 9 2.42 -7.19 2.21
CA ARG A 9 2.27 -5.76 2.57
C ARG A 9 3.50 -5.18 3.25
N GLY A 10 4.69 -5.62 2.84
CA GLY A 10 5.94 -5.39 3.55
C GLY A 10 6.14 -6.40 4.67
N CYS A 11 5.89 -6.01 5.93
CA CYS A 11 5.96 -6.95 7.06
C CYS A 11 5.09 -6.50 8.26
N PRO A 12 3.76 -6.74 8.22
CA PRO A 12 2.79 -6.27 9.23
C PRO A 12 3.05 -6.73 10.67
N ALA A 13 3.86 -7.77 10.86
CA ALA A 13 4.28 -8.24 12.17
C ALA A 13 5.26 -7.28 12.88
N HIS A 14 5.91 -6.39 12.13
CA HIS A 14 6.97 -5.50 12.63
C HIS A 14 6.65 -4.02 12.41
N GLU A 15 6.07 -3.67 11.28
CA GLU A 15 5.73 -2.30 10.88
C GLU A 15 4.30 -2.26 10.35
N PRO A 16 3.63 -1.09 10.29
CA PRO A 16 2.30 -1.01 9.72
C PRO A 16 2.27 -1.59 8.31
N GLU A 17 1.20 -2.31 7.99
CA GLU A 17 1.02 -2.86 6.64
C GLU A 17 1.07 -1.75 5.59
N ASN A 18 1.61 -2.07 4.41
CA ASN A 18 1.66 -1.16 3.26
C ASN A 18 2.36 0.19 3.57
N SER A 19 3.28 0.20 4.55
CA SER A 19 4.05 1.38 4.95
C SER A 19 5.45 1.40 4.33
N PRO A 20 6.03 2.59 4.08
CA PRO A 20 7.42 2.70 3.67
C PRO A 20 8.40 2.05 4.67
N ALA A 21 8.12 2.12 5.98
CA ALA A 21 8.90 1.40 7.00
C ALA A 21 8.84 -0.12 6.81
N GLY A 22 7.65 -0.68 6.59
CA GLY A 22 7.46 -2.11 6.35
C GLY A 22 8.16 -2.62 5.09
N PHE A 23 8.17 -1.82 4.01
CA PHE A 23 8.93 -2.15 2.81
C PHE A 23 10.43 -2.16 3.05
N ARG A 24 10.97 -1.13 3.74
CA ARG A 24 12.38 -1.10 4.14
C ARG A 24 12.74 -2.28 5.04
N TYR A 25 11.85 -2.64 5.96
CA TYR A 25 12.04 -3.81 6.82
C TYR A 25 12.15 -5.09 5.99
N ALA A 26 11.20 -5.35 5.09
CA ALA A 26 11.23 -6.53 4.22
C ALA A 26 12.52 -6.62 3.38
N LEU A 27 12.94 -5.51 2.74
CA LEU A 27 14.17 -5.44 1.95
C LEU A 27 15.42 -5.75 2.78
N THR A 28 15.49 -5.22 4.00
CA THR A 28 16.67 -5.38 4.87
C THR A 28 16.72 -6.74 5.58
N HIS A 29 15.60 -7.47 5.62
CA HIS A 29 15.49 -8.78 6.28
C HIS A 29 15.39 -9.95 5.29
N GLY A 30 15.82 -9.73 4.04
CA GLY A 30 16.04 -10.80 3.07
C GLY A 30 14.78 -11.32 2.39
N ALA A 31 13.70 -10.53 2.34
CA ALA A 31 12.56 -10.87 1.48
C ALA A 31 13.00 -10.89 0.02
N GLU A 32 12.63 -11.96 -0.70
CA GLU A 32 12.94 -12.13 -2.13
C GLU A 32 11.89 -11.45 -3.02
N GLY A 33 10.73 -11.15 -2.45
CA GLY A 33 9.72 -10.31 -3.05
C GLY A 33 8.95 -9.49 -2.04
N ILE A 34 8.22 -8.49 -2.54
CA ILE A 34 7.28 -7.68 -1.77
C ILE A 34 5.94 -7.79 -2.46
N GLU A 35 4.91 -8.06 -1.67
CA GLU A 35 3.52 -7.98 -2.10
C GLU A 35 2.90 -6.69 -1.54
N THR A 36 2.03 -6.05 -2.31
CA THR A 36 1.32 -4.83 -1.92
C THR A 36 0.04 -4.65 -2.73
N ASP A 37 -0.89 -3.87 -2.19
CA ASP A 37 -2.20 -3.60 -2.74
C ASP A 37 -2.30 -2.20 -3.34
N LEU A 38 -3.01 -2.06 -4.46
CA LEU A 38 -3.23 -0.78 -5.13
C LEU A 38 -4.70 -0.41 -5.20
N HIS A 39 -5.00 0.83 -4.84
CA HIS A 39 -6.26 1.53 -5.16
C HIS A 39 -5.99 2.82 -5.92
N LEU A 40 -6.98 3.31 -6.66
CA LEU A 40 -6.94 4.63 -7.29
C LEU A 40 -7.60 5.68 -6.40
N THR A 41 -6.94 6.82 -6.29
CA THR A 41 -7.52 8.07 -5.79
C THR A 41 -8.53 8.66 -6.76
N ASN A 42 -9.29 9.66 -6.32
CA ASN A 42 -10.26 10.40 -7.13
C ASN A 42 -9.59 11.09 -8.35
N ASP A 43 -8.35 11.55 -8.19
CA ASP A 43 -7.55 12.14 -9.27
C ASP A 43 -6.69 11.11 -10.03
N GLY A 44 -6.97 9.81 -9.87
CA GLY A 44 -6.42 8.72 -10.69
C GLY A 44 -4.98 8.32 -10.34
N VAL A 45 -4.46 8.74 -9.19
CA VAL A 45 -3.14 8.33 -8.71
C VAL A 45 -3.22 6.97 -8.00
N PRO A 46 -2.39 5.97 -8.37
CA PRO A 46 -2.28 4.72 -7.64
C PRO A 46 -1.62 4.91 -6.26
N VAL A 47 -2.34 4.54 -5.22
CA VAL A 47 -1.89 4.55 -3.82
C VAL A 47 -1.89 3.14 -3.25
N ILE A 48 -1.01 2.94 -2.27
CA ILE A 48 -0.75 1.66 -1.65
C ILE A 48 -1.50 1.56 -0.32
N ILE A 49 -2.58 0.80 -0.33
CA ILE A 49 -3.46 0.54 0.81
C ILE A 49 -4.29 -0.71 0.46
N HIS A 50 -4.58 -1.58 1.43
CA HIS A 50 -5.36 -2.79 1.16
C HIS A 50 -6.86 -2.51 1.07
N ASP A 51 -7.39 -1.92 2.14
CA ASP A 51 -8.82 -1.65 2.22
C ASP A 51 -9.19 -0.51 1.28
N GLU A 52 -10.39 -0.58 0.73
CA GLU A 52 -11.02 0.54 0.01
C GLU A 52 -11.29 1.75 0.92
N THR A 53 -11.28 1.56 2.25
CA THR A 53 -11.53 2.61 3.24
C THR A 53 -10.31 2.91 4.10
N LEU A 54 -10.26 4.14 4.61
CA LEU A 54 -9.12 4.64 5.38
C LEU A 54 -9.11 4.17 6.85
N HIS A 55 -10.25 3.74 7.39
CA HIS A 55 -10.48 3.69 8.84
C HIS A 55 -9.62 2.65 9.58
N ARG A 56 -9.33 1.50 8.98
CA ARG A 56 -8.62 0.42 9.67
C ARG A 56 -7.13 0.70 9.86
N THR A 57 -6.50 1.33 8.88
CA THR A 57 -5.03 1.46 8.80
C THR A 57 -4.54 2.90 8.88
N THR A 58 -5.44 3.87 9.00
CA THR A 58 -5.07 5.29 9.10
C THR A 58 -5.91 6.01 10.17
N ASN A 59 -5.58 7.27 10.43
CA ASN A 59 -6.40 8.16 11.23
C ASN A 59 -7.57 8.83 10.47
N GLY A 60 -7.81 8.45 9.21
CA GLY A 60 -8.88 8.96 8.36
C GLY A 60 -10.12 8.09 8.32
N THR A 61 -11.15 8.55 7.61
CA THR A 61 -12.39 7.80 7.34
C THR A 61 -12.86 8.06 5.89
N GLY A 62 -13.77 7.23 5.39
CA GLY A 62 -14.26 7.31 3.99
C GLY A 62 -13.49 6.40 3.04
N GLN A 63 -13.88 6.41 1.76
CA GLN A 63 -13.26 5.58 0.72
C GLN A 63 -12.05 6.28 0.10
N VAL A 64 -11.01 5.53 -0.24
CA VAL A 64 -9.81 6.02 -0.92
C VAL A 64 -10.17 6.75 -2.22
N ALA A 65 -11.12 6.21 -2.98
CA ALA A 65 -11.59 6.77 -4.25
C ALA A 65 -12.35 8.10 -4.12
N ASP A 66 -12.74 8.51 -2.91
CA ASP A 66 -13.42 9.80 -2.68
C ASP A 66 -12.43 10.96 -2.52
N TYR A 67 -11.14 10.67 -2.28
CA TYR A 67 -10.10 11.67 -2.01
C TYR A 67 -9.10 11.82 -3.15
N THR A 68 -8.64 13.05 -3.39
CA THR A 68 -7.44 13.30 -4.19
C THR A 68 -6.17 12.87 -3.45
N LEU A 69 -5.05 12.68 -4.15
CA LEU A 69 -3.77 12.41 -3.50
C LEU A 69 -3.42 13.49 -2.46
N ALA A 70 -3.63 14.77 -2.79
CA ALA A 70 -3.30 15.89 -1.90
C ALA A 70 -4.06 15.84 -0.56
N GLU A 71 -5.33 15.41 -0.61
CA GLU A 71 -6.16 15.20 0.58
C GLU A 71 -5.72 13.94 1.34
N LEU A 72 -5.44 12.83 0.64
CA LEU A 72 -4.95 11.60 1.29
C LEU A 72 -3.65 11.81 2.06
N ARG A 73 -2.77 12.70 1.57
CA ARG A 73 -1.52 13.06 2.27
C ARG A 73 -1.74 13.79 3.60
N GLN A 74 -2.97 14.15 3.97
CA GLN A 74 -3.29 14.68 5.30
C GLN A 74 -3.48 13.58 6.34
N PHE A 75 -3.79 12.34 5.91
CA PHE A 75 -3.94 11.20 6.81
C PHE A 75 -2.59 10.53 7.12
N ARG A 76 -2.56 9.75 8.19
CA ARG A 76 -1.37 9.11 8.73
C ARG A 76 -1.64 7.65 9.08
N LEU A 77 -0.66 6.81 8.78
CA LEU A 77 -0.53 5.44 9.28
C LEU A 77 -0.21 5.47 10.79
N PRO A 78 -0.31 4.34 11.52
CA PRO A 78 -0.07 4.29 12.95
C PRO A 78 1.33 4.76 13.38
N ASN A 79 2.33 4.61 12.50
CA ASN A 79 3.70 5.07 12.74
C ASN A 79 3.95 6.54 12.30
N GLY A 80 2.91 7.26 11.89
CA GLY A 80 3.01 8.66 11.45
C GLY A 80 3.50 8.84 10.01
N GLU A 81 3.70 7.77 9.24
CA GLU A 81 3.97 7.86 7.80
C GLU A 81 2.68 8.18 7.02
N CYS A 82 2.83 8.70 5.80
CA CYS A 82 1.72 8.87 4.88
C CYS A 82 1.44 7.57 4.11
N ILE A 83 0.23 7.43 3.58
CA ILE A 83 -0.09 6.41 2.58
C ILE A 83 0.85 6.63 1.37
N PRO A 84 1.65 5.63 0.95
CA PRO A 84 2.54 5.78 -0.18
C PRO A 84 1.78 5.70 -1.52
N THR A 85 2.31 6.39 -2.52
CA THR A 85 1.94 6.15 -3.92
C THR A 85 2.73 4.96 -4.46
N LEU A 86 2.29 4.37 -5.58
CA LEU A 86 3.10 3.40 -6.30
C LEU A 86 4.47 3.99 -6.70
N ALA A 87 4.53 5.28 -7.05
CA ALA A 87 5.78 5.96 -7.36
C ALA A 87 6.74 6.03 -6.17
N ASP A 88 6.24 6.38 -4.97
CA ASP A 88 7.06 6.39 -3.74
C ASP A 88 7.64 5.01 -3.45
N PHE A 89 6.81 3.97 -3.60
CA PHE A 89 7.21 2.59 -3.37
C PHE A 89 8.27 2.12 -4.35
N LEU A 90 8.09 2.36 -5.65
CA LEU A 90 9.09 2.02 -6.67
C LEU A 90 10.40 2.80 -6.47
N GLN A 91 10.33 4.06 -6.05
CA GLN A 91 11.51 4.84 -5.69
C GLN A 91 12.23 4.25 -4.47
N LEU A 92 11.48 3.78 -3.46
CA LEU A 92 12.01 3.16 -2.25
C LEU A 92 12.69 1.82 -2.55
N VAL A 93 12.05 0.97 -3.36
CA VAL A 93 12.61 -0.32 -3.81
C VAL A 93 13.85 -0.08 -4.68
N GLY A 94 13.82 0.95 -5.52
CA GLY A 94 14.93 1.34 -6.38
C GLY A 94 15.37 0.19 -7.29
N THR A 95 16.65 -0.15 -7.24
CA THR A 95 17.23 -1.26 -8.03
C THR A 95 17.44 -2.53 -7.19
N ALA A 96 16.77 -2.66 -6.04
CA ALA A 96 16.88 -3.87 -5.23
C ALA A 96 16.45 -5.09 -6.05
N PRO A 97 17.19 -6.22 -6.00
CA PRO A 97 16.89 -7.42 -6.77
C PRO A 97 15.76 -8.22 -6.11
N VAL A 98 14.56 -7.63 -6.06
CA VAL A 98 13.36 -8.22 -5.45
C VAL A 98 12.24 -8.33 -6.48
N GLN A 99 11.38 -9.34 -6.32
CA GLN A 99 10.16 -9.48 -7.10
C GLN A 99 9.05 -8.60 -6.51
N LEU A 100 8.22 -8.01 -7.37
CA LEU A 100 7.08 -7.21 -6.94
C LEU A 100 5.79 -7.93 -7.34
N ASN A 101 4.94 -8.22 -6.36
CA ASN A 101 3.57 -8.64 -6.59
C ASN A 101 2.65 -7.43 -6.30
N LEU A 102 2.10 -6.84 -7.37
CA LEU A 102 1.21 -5.69 -7.26
C LEU A 102 -0.23 -6.18 -7.41
N GLU A 103 -0.96 -6.25 -6.31
CA GLU A 103 -2.38 -6.62 -6.30
C GLU A 103 -3.22 -5.39 -6.67
N CYS A 104 -3.73 -5.38 -7.90
CA CYS A 104 -4.67 -4.34 -8.33
C CYS A 104 -6.07 -4.68 -7.81
N GLN A 105 -6.51 -3.97 -6.76
CA GLN A 105 -7.82 -4.19 -6.18
C GLN A 105 -8.91 -3.68 -7.14
N PRO A 106 -9.97 -4.46 -7.42
CA PRO A 106 -11.06 -4.00 -8.24
C PRO A 106 -11.81 -2.87 -7.52
N PRO A 107 -12.29 -1.84 -8.24
CA PRO A 107 -13.16 -0.86 -7.62
C PRO A 107 -14.44 -1.55 -7.13
N LEU A 108 -15.00 -1.08 -6.01
CA LEU A 108 -16.36 -1.47 -5.64
C LEU A 108 -17.28 -1.19 -6.83
N THR A 109 -17.95 -2.24 -7.29
CA THR A 109 -19.08 -2.03 -8.17
C THR A 109 -20.18 -1.48 -7.27
N LYS A 110 -20.44 -0.17 -7.33
CA LYS A 110 -21.69 0.37 -6.79
C LYS A 110 -22.81 -0.30 -7.58
N VAL A 111 -23.44 -1.33 -7.02
CA VAL A 111 -24.70 -1.85 -7.56
C VAL A 111 -25.72 -0.74 -7.30
N SER A 112 -25.93 0.10 -8.30
CA SER A 112 -26.96 1.14 -8.24
C SER A 112 -28.33 0.46 -8.26
N GLY A 113 -28.97 0.31 -7.10
CA GLY A 113 -30.40 0.01 -7.01
C GLY A 113 -30.83 -1.19 -6.18
N LEU A 114 -30.45 -1.26 -4.89
CA LEU A 114 -31.24 -1.93 -3.85
C LEU A 114 -31.49 -0.96 -2.69
#